data_AF-A0A7M1Q688-F1
#
_entry.id   AF-A0A7M1Q688-F1
#
_cell.length_a   1.000
_cell.length_b   1.000
_cell.length_c   1.000
_cell.angle_alpha   90.00
_cell.angle_beta   90.00
_cell.angle_gamma   90.00
#
_symmetry.space_group_name_H-M   'P 1'
#
loop_
_entity.id
_entity.type
_entity.pdbx_description
1 polymer ?
#
loop_
_entity_poly.entity_id
_entity_poly.type
_entity_poly.pdbx_seq_one_letter_code
_entity_poly.pdbx_strand_id
1 'polypeptide(L)'
;MNAQLDKEKVKYGVCIVLWSFLASYFGQPLIHGNQDAINVIVTVFSILAGFLVAVITLIGDPKSLPSGGWQMARLGSDLTYNRLVRHKWLFKGYLITLFLIFSSIVVKGRFPTTQVILEYIYMFIASISCFISFKLPSALMELQKERIEHEIQERRKQEGIDE
;
A
#
# COMPACT_ATOMS: atom_id res chain seq x y z
N MET A 1 -4.51 -16.69 23.36
CA MET A 1 -4.05 -16.05 22.11
C MET A 1 -3.46 -14.68 22.46
N ASN A 2 -2.25 -14.67 23.03
CA ASN A 2 -1.58 -13.43 23.43
C ASN A 2 -0.92 -12.83 22.20
N ALA A 3 -1.52 -11.78 21.66
CA ALA A 3 -0.89 -10.94 20.66
C ALA A 3 0.36 -10.32 21.31
N GLN A 4 1.52 -10.94 21.11
CA GLN A 4 2.78 -10.24 21.34
C GLN A 4 2.81 -9.10 20.32
N LEU A 5 2.38 -7.92 20.77
CA LEU A 5 2.54 -6.67 20.05
C LEU A 5 4.02 -6.53 19.77
N ASP A 6 4.38 -6.82 18.52
CA ASP A 6 5.70 -6.70 17.98
C ASP A 6 6.13 -5.24 18.08
N LYS A 7 6.84 -4.90 19.18
CA LYS A 7 7.14 -3.52 19.59
C LYS A 7 7.85 -2.74 18.50
N GLU A 8 8.58 -3.42 17.62
CA GLU A 8 9.23 -2.81 16.47
C GLU A 8 8.23 -2.31 15.41
N LYS A 9 7.19 -3.09 15.12
CA LYS A 9 6.11 -2.67 14.20
C LYS A 9 5.32 -1.49 14.76
N VAL A 10 5.07 -1.49 16.06
CA VAL A 10 4.40 -0.37 16.76
C VAL A 10 5.28 0.88 16.74
N LYS A 11 6.57 0.76 17.08
CA LYS A 11 7.53 1.87 17.03
C LYS A 11 7.64 2.46 15.62
N TYR A 12 7.71 1.60 14.61
CA TYR A 12 7.75 2.04 13.21
C TYR A 12 6.47 2.77 12.80
N GLY A 13 5.30 2.27 13.21
CA GLY A 13 4.02 2.95 12.99
C GLY A 13 3.95 4.33 13.66
N VAL A 14 4.40 4.43 14.91
CA VAL A 14 4.47 5.71 15.65
C VAL A 14 5.43 6.68 14.97
N CYS A 15 6.61 6.23 14.52
CA CYS A 15 7.54 7.06 13.77
C CYS A 15 6.92 7.59 12.47
N ILE A 16 6.20 6.76 11.70
CA ILE A 16 5.51 7.22 10.49
C ILE A 16 4.49 8.30 10.83
N VAL A 17 3.65 8.08 11.86
CA VAL A 17 2.63 9.06 12.25
C VAL A 17 3.27 10.40 12.63
N LEU A 18 4.36 10.38 13.40
CA LEU A 18 5.09 11.61 13.76
C LEU A 18 5.70 12.30 12.54
N TRP A 19 6.34 11.54 11.64
CA TRP A 19 6.88 12.08 10.39
C TRP A 19 5.79 12.65 9.48
N SER A 20 4.62 12.02 9.44
CA SER A 20 3.47 12.47 8.68
C SER A 20 2.84 13.73 9.25
N PHE A 21 2.78 13.88 10.57
CA PHE A 21 2.38 15.14 11.20
C PHE A 21 3.36 16.27 10.85
N LEU A 22 4.67 16.00 10.92
CA LEU A 22 5.70 16.96 10.56
C LEU A 22 5.61 17.36 9.08
N ALA A 23 5.45 16.37 8.19
CA ALA A 23 5.30 16.56 6.76
C ALA A 23 4.01 17.32 6.40
N SER A 24 2.92 17.07 7.12
CA SER A 24 1.67 17.81 6.92
C SER A 24 1.78 19.26 7.37
N TYR A 25 2.45 19.52 8.51
CA TYR A 25 2.65 20.88 9.01
C TYR A 25 3.53 21.71 8.07
N PHE A 26 4.60 21.11 7.55
CA PHE A 26 5.51 21.80 6.64
C PHE A 26 5.00 21.84 5.19
N GLY A 27 4.24 20.82 4.77
CA GLY A 27 3.75 20.66 3.40
C GLY A 27 2.52 21.50 3.07
N GLN A 28 1.67 21.82 4.06
CA GLN A 28 0.49 22.66 3.83
C GLN A 28 0.82 24.05 3.26
N PRO A 29 1.77 24.85 3.81
CA PRO A 29 2.12 26.15 3.25
C PRO A 29 2.75 26.09 1.85
N LEU A 30 3.35 24.95 1.47
CA LEU A 30 3.94 24.73 0.14
C LEU A 30 2.89 24.43 -0.94
N ILE A 31 1.74 23.87 -0.54
CA ILE A 31 0.69 23.42 -1.45
C ILE A 31 -0.48 24.41 -1.50
N HIS A 32 -0.64 25.21 -0.45
CA HIS A 32 -1.66 26.23 -0.39
C HIS A 32 -1.51 27.22 -1.56
N GLY A 33 -2.50 27.23 -2.45
CA GLY A 33 -2.51 28.11 -3.63
C GLY A 33 -1.71 27.59 -4.83
N ASN A 34 -0.93 26.50 -4.69
CA ASN A 34 -0.15 25.93 -5.80
C ASN A 34 -0.87 24.73 -6.44
N GLN A 35 -1.61 24.99 -7.53
CA GLN A 35 -2.34 23.93 -8.25
C GLN A 35 -1.41 22.89 -8.90
N ASP A 36 -0.20 23.28 -9.31
CA ASP A 36 0.75 22.35 -9.93
C ASP A 36 1.22 21.32 -8.92
N ALA A 37 1.50 21.73 -7.68
CA ALA A 37 1.87 20.81 -6.60
C ALA A 37 0.74 19.79 -6.33
N ILE A 38 -0.51 20.25 -6.29
CA ILE A 38 -1.68 19.36 -6.11
C ILE A 38 -1.79 18.37 -7.28
N ASN A 39 -1.63 18.84 -8.51
CA ASN A 39 -1.69 17.99 -9.71
C ASN A 39 -0.58 16.94 -9.73
N VAL A 40 0.64 17.28 -9.30
CA VAL A 40 1.74 16.32 -9.16
C VAL A 40 1.38 15.23 -8.14
N ILE A 41 0.81 15.60 -6.98
CA ILE A 41 0.37 14.63 -5.98
C ILE A 41 -0.70 13.70 -6.56
N VAL A 42 -1.73 14.25 -7.20
CA VAL A 42 -2.80 13.46 -7.85
C VAL A 42 -2.20 12.49 -8.88
N THR A 43 -1.24 12.95 -9.68
CA THR A 43 -0.58 12.15 -10.72
C THR A 43 0.19 10.98 -10.12
N VAL A 44 1.04 11.24 -9.12
CA VAL A 44 1.83 10.21 -8.44
C VAL A 44 0.92 9.17 -7.78
N PHE A 45 -0.11 9.61 -7.05
CA PHE A 45 -1.05 8.70 -6.41
C PHE A 45 -1.89 7.90 -7.40
N SER A 46 -2.23 8.47 -8.55
CA SER A 46 -2.96 7.76 -9.62
C SER A 46 -2.11 6.66 -10.25
N ILE A 47 -0.83 6.93 -10.53
CA ILE A 47 0.12 5.94 -11.04
C ILE A 47 0.35 4.83 -10.00
N LEU A 48 0.58 5.19 -8.74
CA LEU A 48 0.76 4.23 -7.65
C LEU A 48 -0.49 3.36 -7.44
N ALA A 49 -1.69 3.95 -7.52
CA ALA A 49 -2.93 3.20 -7.43
C ALA A 49 -3.08 2.19 -8.58
N GLY A 50 -2.80 2.60 -9.81
CA GLY A 50 -2.80 1.69 -10.97
C GLY A 50 -1.79 0.55 -10.82
N PHE A 51 -0.56 0.87 -10.41
CA PHE A 51 0.46 -0.12 -10.12
C PHE A 51 0.02 -1.10 -9.03
N LEU A 52 -0.54 -0.59 -7.93
CA LEU A 52 -0.98 -1.42 -6.80
C LEU A 52 -2.12 -2.36 -7.20
N VAL A 53 -3.06 -1.92 -8.04
CA VAL A 53 -4.10 -2.79 -8.60
C VAL A 53 -3.46 -3.92 -9.41
N ALA A 54 -2.49 -3.63 -10.27
CA ALA A 54 -1.78 -4.65 -11.04
C ALA A 54 -1.08 -5.68 -10.12
N VAL A 55 -0.45 -5.23 -9.03
CA VAL A 55 0.16 -6.11 -8.03
C VAL A 55 -0.90 -6.97 -7.34
N ILE A 56 -2.02 -6.38 -6.90
CA ILE A 56 -3.12 -7.13 -6.27
C ILE A 56 -3.68 -8.19 -7.24
N THR A 57 -3.86 -7.86 -8.52
CA THR A 57 -4.35 -8.82 -9.52
C THR A 57 -3.33 -9.92 -9.78
N LEU A 58 -2.04 -9.59 -9.81
CA LEU A 58 -0.98 -10.58 -10.00
C LEU A 58 -0.92 -11.55 -8.84
N ILE A 59 -1.02 -11.07 -7.59
CA ILE A 59 -1.03 -11.93 -6.40
C ILE A 59 -2.36 -12.69 -6.26
N GLY A 60 -3.47 -12.10 -6.72
CA GLY A 60 -4.79 -12.74 -6.69
C GLY A 60 -4.98 -13.84 -7.73
N ASP A 61 -4.04 -14.02 -8.66
CA ASP A 61 -4.10 -15.08 -9.67
C ASP A 61 -3.97 -16.47 -8.99
N PRO A 62 -4.95 -17.38 -9.14
CA PRO A 62 -4.88 -18.72 -8.54
C PRO A 62 -3.69 -19.55 -9.02
N LYS A 63 -3.09 -19.25 -10.18
CA LYS A 63 -1.83 -19.87 -10.64
C LYS A 63 -0.62 -19.50 -9.77
N SER A 64 -0.78 -18.54 -8.87
CA SER A 64 0.25 -18.16 -7.91
C SER A 64 0.23 -18.99 -6.62
N LEU A 65 -0.79 -19.83 -6.44
CA LEU A 65 -0.88 -20.71 -5.29
C LEU A 65 0.06 -21.92 -5.46
N PRO A 66 0.62 -22.44 -4.36
CA PRO A 66 1.40 -23.68 -4.36
C PRO A 66 0.69 -24.81 -5.09
N SER A 67 1.36 -25.36 -6.10
CA SER A 67 1.02 -26.59 -6.81
C SER A 67 1.08 -27.79 -5.85
N GLY A 68 -0.02 -28.52 -5.72
CA GLY A 68 -0.15 -29.65 -4.79
C GLY A 68 -1.60 -30.05 -4.51
N GLY A 69 -1.83 -30.82 -3.46
CA GLY A 69 -3.18 -31.19 -3.02
C GLY A 69 -4.00 -29.98 -2.55
N TRP A 70 -5.32 -30.05 -2.65
CA TRP A 70 -6.26 -28.98 -2.29
C TRP A 70 -6.08 -28.45 -0.85
N GLN A 71 -5.54 -29.27 0.07
CA GLN A 71 -5.26 -28.92 1.46
C GLN A 71 -4.08 -27.95 1.59
N MET A 72 -3.01 -28.15 0.81
CA MET A 72 -1.86 -27.24 0.78
C MET A 72 -2.22 -25.92 0.10
N ALA A 73 -3.03 -25.98 -0.97
CA ALA A 73 -3.58 -24.78 -1.60
C ALA A 73 -4.46 -23.97 -0.63
N ARG A 74 -5.25 -24.65 0.24
CA ARG A 74 -6.06 -23.99 1.26
C ARG A 74 -5.19 -23.27 2.29
N LEU A 75 -4.18 -23.94 2.85
CA LEU A 75 -3.26 -23.36 3.84
C LEU A 75 -2.47 -22.17 3.26
N GLY A 76 -1.99 -22.28 2.01
CA GLY A 76 -1.31 -21.18 1.31
C GLY A 76 -2.23 -20.00 1.00
N SER A 77 -3.51 -20.27 0.70
CA SER A 77 -4.48 -19.23 0.35
C SER A 77 -4.75 -18.26 1.51
N ASP A 78 -4.78 -18.73 2.76
CA ASP A 78 -5.03 -17.86 3.93
C ASP A 78 -3.86 -16.87 4.18
N LEU A 79 -2.61 -17.32 3.97
CA LEU A 79 -1.42 -16.47 4.06
C LEU A 79 -1.39 -15.42 2.95
N THR A 80 -1.63 -15.85 1.71
CA THR A 80 -1.71 -14.96 0.54
C THR A 80 -2.86 -13.97 0.68
N TYR A 81 -4.01 -14.39 1.18
CA TYR A 81 -5.17 -13.53 1.44
C TYR A 81 -4.85 -12.44 2.45
N ASN A 82 -4.20 -12.77 3.58
CA ASN A 82 -3.80 -11.77 4.57
C ASN A 82 -2.81 -10.73 4.02
N ARG A 83 -1.90 -11.14 3.13
CA ARG A 83 -1.02 -10.21 2.40
C ARG A 83 -1.82 -9.33 1.45
N LEU A 84 -2.79 -9.88 0.71
CA LEU A 84 -3.71 -9.14 -0.15
C LEU A 84 -4.53 -8.09 0.61
N VAL A 85 -5.05 -8.45 1.79
CA VAL A 85 -5.86 -7.53 2.60
C VAL A 85 -5.09 -6.26 2.94
N ARG A 86 -3.78 -6.36 3.25
CA ARG A 86 -2.94 -5.17 3.51
C ARG A 86 -2.82 -4.26 2.30
N HIS A 87 -2.56 -4.83 1.12
CA HIS A 87 -2.47 -4.06 -0.13
C HIS A 87 -3.82 -3.43 -0.50
N LYS A 88 -4.93 -4.12 -0.25
CA LYS A 88 -6.30 -3.60 -0.41
C LYS A 88 -6.56 -2.39 0.50
N TRP A 89 -6.14 -2.43 1.76
CA TRP A 89 -6.27 -1.27 2.66
C TRP A 89 -5.44 -0.08 2.19
N LEU A 90 -4.24 -0.32 1.69
CA LEU A 90 -3.36 0.70 1.13
C LEU A 90 -3.99 1.36 -0.11
N PHE A 91 -4.56 0.54 -1.01
CA PHE A 91 -5.30 1.01 -2.18
C PHE A 91 -6.51 1.88 -1.80
N LYS A 92 -7.28 1.47 -0.78
CA LYS A 92 -8.36 2.30 -0.25
C LYS A 92 -7.83 3.65 0.28
N GLY A 93 -6.67 3.66 0.94
CA GLY A 93 -6.02 4.89 1.40
C GLY A 93 -5.70 5.86 0.25
N TYR A 94 -5.24 5.34 -0.89
CA TYR A 94 -5.01 6.16 -2.09
C TYR A 94 -6.31 6.76 -2.64
N LEU A 95 -7.37 5.96 -2.77
CA LEU A 95 -8.67 6.45 -3.23
C LEU A 95 -9.24 7.52 -2.29
N ILE A 96 -9.11 7.32 -0.97
CA ILE A 96 -9.52 8.31 0.03
C ILE A 96 -8.70 9.60 -0.15
N THR A 97 -7.38 9.50 -0.31
CA THR A 97 -6.51 10.67 -0.52
C THR A 97 -6.92 11.45 -1.78
N LEU A 98 -7.13 10.77 -2.91
CA LEU A 98 -7.59 11.37 -4.16
C LEU A 98 -8.97 12.04 -3.99
N PHE A 99 -9.89 11.38 -3.29
CA PHE A 99 -11.22 11.91 -3.01
C PHE A 99 -11.16 13.17 -2.13
N LEU A 100 -10.27 13.21 -1.13
CA LEU A 100 -10.07 14.41 -0.31
C LEU A 100 -9.45 15.56 -1.11
N ILE A 101 -8.46 15.28 -1.97
CA ILE A 101 -7.87 16.30 -2.85
C ILE A 101 -8.95 16.87 -3.78
N PHE A 102 -9.75 16.00 -4.39
CA PHE A 102 -10.88 16.41 -5.21
C PHE A 102 -11.87 17.29 -4.43
N SER A 103 -12.25 16.87 -3.23
CA SER A 103 -13.13 17.65 -2.34
C SER A 103 -12.52 19.01 -1.99
N SER A 104 -11.21 19.07 -1.73
CA SER A 104 -10.49 20.31 -1.43
C SER A 104 -10.50 21.28 -2.62
N ILE A 105 -10.37 20.77 -3.86
CA ILE A 105 -10.45 21.58 -5.07
C ILE A 105 -11.87 22.09 -5.32
N VAL A 106 -12.89 21.27 -5.09
CA VAL A 106 -14.31 21.65 -5.28
C VAL A 106 -14.75 22.72 -4.28
N VAL A 107 -14.26 22.65 -3.04
CA VAL A 107 -14.57 23.62 -1.97
C VAL A 107 -13.76 24.93 -2.12
N LYS A 108 -12.70 24.92 -2.95
CA LYS A 108 -11.83 26.07 -3.20
C LYS A 108 -12.67 27.29 -3.61
N GLY A 109 -12.53 28.38 -2.85
CA GLY A 109 -13.20 29.65 -3.10
C GLY A 109 -14.55 29.86 -2.41
N ARG A 110 -15.23 28.80 -1.93
CA ARG A 110 -16.50 28.96 -1.18
C ARG A 110 -16.29 29.00 0.33
N PHE A 111 -15.37 28.19 0.86
CA PHE A 111 -15.06 28.14 2.29
C PHE A 111 -13.55 28.01 2.53
N PRO A 112 -12.81 29.11 2.76
CA PRO A 112 -11.35 29.07 2.90
C PRO A 112 -10.90 28.25 4.11
N THR A 113 -11.62 28.32 5.23
CA THR A 113 -11.31 27.55 6.45
C THR A 113 -11.43 26.04 6.21
N THR A 114 -12.49 25.60 5.53
CA THR A 114 -12.72 24.18 5.22
C THR A 114 -11.68 23.64 4.24
N GLN A 115 -11.26 24.45 3.27
CA GLN A 115 -10.18 24.10 2.35
C GLN A 115 -8.88 23.82 3.10
N VAL A 116 -8.46 24.73 3.99
CA VAL A 116 -7.22 24.56 4.77
C VAL A 116 -7.26 23.29 5.62
N ILE A 117 -8.40 23.02 6.28
CA ILE A 117 -8.56 21.79 7.07
C ILE A 117 -8.42 20.54 6.17
N LEU A 118 -9.05 20.54 4.99
CA LEU A 118 -8.92 19.43 4.04
C LEU A 118 -7.47 19.28 3.56
N GLU A 119 -6.76 20.37 3.31
CA GLU A 119 -5.33 20.38 2.95
C GLU A 119 -4.46 19.69 4.00
N TYR A 120 -4.66 20.02 5.28
CA TYR A 120 -3.97 19.31 6.36
C TYR A 120 -4.32 17.83 6.41
N ILE A 121 -5.61 17.48 6.31
CA ILE A 121 -6.04 16.09 6.42
C ILE A 121 -5.49 15.24 5.28
N TYR A 122 -5.62 15.69 4.02
CA TYR A 122 -5.11 14.90 2.90
C TYR A 122 -3.59 14.85 2.90
N MET A 123 -2.89 15.89 3.34
CA MET A 123 -1.42 15.87 3.42
C MET A 123 -0.91 14.89 4.47
N PHE A 124 -1.59 14.83 5.60
CA PHE A 124 -1.32 13.82 6.62
C PHE A 124 -1.52 12.40 6.07
N ILE A 125 -2.67 12.13 5.44
CA ILE A 125 -2.97 10.79 4.88
C ILE A 125 -2.03 10.45 3.72
N ALA A 126 -1.73 11.43 2.86
CA ALA A 126 -0.84 11.26 1.71
C ALA A 126 0.58 10.92 2.17
N SER A 127 1.12 11.63 3.16
CA SER A 127 2.45 11.33 3.67
C SER A 127 2.54 9.92 4.27
N ILE A 128 1.56 9.51 5.08
CA ILE A 128 1.49 8.12 5.61
C ILE A 128 1.48 7.12 4.46
N SER A 129 0.57 7.33 3.50
CA SER A 129 0.39 6.43 2.37
C SER A 129 1.64 6.33 1.51
N CYS A 130 2.38 7.44 1.34
CA CYS A 130 3.65 7.50 0.64
C CYS A 130 4.75 6.70 1.37
N PHE A 131 4.89 6.87 2.69
CA PHE A 131 5.86 6.10 3.48
C PHE A 131 5.59 4.59 3.44
N ILE A 132 4.33 4.17 3.52
CA ILE A 132 3.97 2.76 3.41
C ILE A 132 4.19 2.26 1.97
N SER A 133 3.94 3.11 0.97
CA SER A 133 4.15 2.80 -0.46
C SER A 133 5.58 2.36 -0.77
N PHE A 134 6.59 2.97 -0.13
CA PHE A 134 7.99 2.59 -0.33
C PHE A 134 8.30 1.14 0.07
N LYS A 135 7.44 0.46 0.83
CA LYS A 135 7.59 -0.97 1.15
C LYS A 135 6.98 -1.92 0.12
N LEU A 136 6.19 -1.41 -0.83
CA LEU A 136 5.55 -2.22 -1.88
C LEU A 136 6.56 -2.95 -2.79
N PRO A 137 7.66 -2.31 -3.27
CA PRO A 137 8.62 -2.99 -4.14
C PRO A 137 9.30 -4.17 -3.44
N SER A 138 9.64 -4.01 -2.15
CA SER A 138 10.25 -5.08 -1.35
C SER A 138 9.28 -6.27 -1.17
N ALA A 139 8.01 -5.99 -0.88
CA ALA A 139 6.98 -7.02 -0.77
C ALA A 139 6.76 -7.77 -2.08
N LEU A 140 6.82 -7.07 -3.22
CA LEU A 140 6.73 -7.70 -4.54
C LEU A 140 7.93 -8.59 -4.86
N MET A 141 9.14 -8.13 -4.53
CA MET A 141 10.35 -8.91 -4.76
C MET A 141 10.38 -10.19 -3.92
N GLU A 142 9.91 -10.14 -2.67
CA GLU A 142 9.74 -11.31 -1.81
C GLU A 142 8.76 -12.31 -2.44
N LEU A 143 7.65 -11.81 -3.00
CA LEU A 143 6.63 -12.64 -3.64
C LEU A 143 7.10 -13.26 -4.95
N GLN A 144 7.89 -12.54 -5.74
CA GLN A 144 8.53 -13.09 -6.94
C GLN A 144 9.55 -14.19 -6.58
N LYS A 145 10.34 -13.98 -5.52
CA LYS A 145 11.27 -15.02 -5.03
C LYS A 145 10.53 -16.27 -4.58
N GLU A 146 9.45 -16.11 -3.82
CA GLU A 146 8.61 -17.23 -3.38
C GLU A 146 8.05 -18.04 -4.55
N ARG A 147 7.61 -17.37 -5.62
CA ARG A 147 7.16 -18.05 -6.85
C ARG A 147 8.27 -18.82 -7.54
N ILE A 148 9.46 -18.22 -7.67
CA ILE A 148 10.60 -18.88 -8.32
C ILE A 148 11.01 -20.11 -7.51
N GLU A 149 11.08 -20.00 -6.19
CA GLU A 149 11.42 -21.12 -5.32
C GLU A 149 10.39 -22.24 -5.42
N HIS A 150 9.11 -21.91 -5.46
CA HIS A 150 8.03 -22.88 -5.64
C HIS A 150 8.16 -23.64 -6.98
N GLU A 151 8.39 -22.93 -8.07
CA GLU A 151 8.61 -23.51 -9.40
C GLU A 151 9.86 -24.41 -9.42
N ILE A 152 10.95 -24.02 -8.76
CA ILE A 152 12.17 -24.83 -8.65
C ILE A 152 11.88 -26.12 -7.87
N GLN A 153 11.17 -26.04 -6.75
CA GLN A 153 10.80 -27.21 -5.95
C GLN A 153 9.89 -28.17 -6.71
N GLU A 154 8.94 -27.65 -7.49
CA GLU A 154 8.10 -28.50 -8.35
C GLU A 154 8.92 -29.25 -9.40
N ARG A 155 9.87 -28.58 -10.06
CA ARG A 155 10.75 -29.21 -11.04
C ARG A 155 11.64 -30.28 -10.40
N ARG A 156 12.22 -30.01 -9.22
CA ARG A 156 13.01 -31.00 -8.48
C ARG A 156 12.21 -32.26 -8.14
N LYS A 157 10.96 -32.10 -7.71
CA LYS A 157 10.04 -33.23 -7.46
C LYS A 157 9.74 -34.02 -8.72
N GLN A 158 9.54 -33.34 -9.87
CA GLN A 158 9.31 -34.01 -11.15
C GLN A 158 10.54 -34.77 -11.65
N GLU A 159 11.74 -34.28 -11.35
CA GLU A 159 13.02 -34.91 -11.69
C GLU A 159 13.42 -36.03 -10.71
N GLY A 160 12.63 -36.27 -9.64
CA GLY A 160 12.90 -37.32 -8.65
C GLY A 160 14.15 -37.06 -7.81
N ILE A 161 14.62 -35.80 -7.77
CA ILE A 161 15.72 -35.36 -6.91
C ILE A 161 15.09 -34.93 -5.58
N ASP A 162 14.60 -35.90 -4.82
CA ASP A 162 14.18 -35.68 -3.44
C ASP A 162 15.44 -35.68 -2.54
N GLU A 163 15.65 -34.57 -1.82
CA GLU A 163 16.39 -34.61 -0.53
C GLU A 163 15.46 -35.15 0.57
#